data_AF-A0A1C5PT11-F1
#
_entry.id   AF-A0A1C5PT11-F1
#
_cell.length_a   1.000
_cell.length_b   1.000
_cell.length_c   1.000
_cell.angle_alpha   90.00
_cell.angle_beta   90.00
_cell.angle_gamma   90.00
#
_symmetry.space_group_name_H-M   'P 1'
#
loop_
_entity.id
_entity.type
_entity.pdbx_description
1 polymer ?
#
loop_
_entity_poly.entity_id
_entity_poly.type
_entity_poly.pdbx_seq_one_letter_code
_entity_poly.pdbx_strand_id
1 'polypeptide(L)'
;MITEKQVVQYLKNKDQDYIDNLLERIKNSCSINVKSESKIICPICGSSSVKKNGKDSYEKQRYFCNDCHRSFSENTKTLFFCSHFTKDQWLKFIDYEINGYEAYFMNTSITTCFYMRHKLYKAASQIIQEQKLSDEIEIDSQYLSINLKGTKLENMPRYSKKRGKQSAYRGISHHKVCVTCAIDSQDNIMMNIVWDQSHLKNTCL
;
A
#
# COMPACT_ATOMS: atom_id res chain seq x y z
N MET A 1 9.75 15.16 9.54
CA MET A 1 10.00 14.17 8.49
C MET A 1 11.07 13.27 9.04
N ILE A 2 10.73 12.03 9.37
CA ILE A 2 11.76 10.98 9.33
C ILE A 2 12.34 11.09 7.93
N THR A 3 13.60 11.50 7.86
CA THR A 3 14.25 11.70 6.56
C THR A 3 14.35 10.34 5.88
N GLU A 4 14.31 10.32 4.56
CA GLU A 4 14.53 9.11 3.76
C GLU A 4 15.78 8.35 4.25
N LYS A 5 16.81 9.10 4.65
CA LYS A 5 18.04 8.58 5.27
C LYS A 5 17.80 7.89 6.62
N GLN A 6 16.92 8.41 7.48
CA GLN A 6 16.60 7.79 8.78
C GLN A 6 15.76 6.53 8.63
N VAL A 7 14.84 6.47 7.66
CA VAL A 7 14.07 5.25 7.35
C VAL A 7 15.01 4.17 6.80
N VAL A 8 15.88 4.53 5.84
CA VAL A 8 16.85 3.60 5.26
C VAL A 8 17.85 3.12 6.32
N GLN A 9 18.31 3.98 7.23
CA GLN A 9 19.21 3.58 8.31
C GLN A 9 18.52 2.64 9.31
N TYR A 10 17.24 2.88 9.62
CA TYR A 10 16.45 2.01 10.48
C TYR A 10 16.26 0.61 9.87
N LEU A 11 15.95 0.54 8.56
CA LEU A 11 15.77 -0.73 7.85
C LEU A 11 17.08 -1.50 7.65
N LYS A 12 18.22 -0.80 7.50
CA LYS A 12 19.56 -1.42 7.42
C LYS A 12 20.05 -2.04 8.74
N ASN A 13 19.46 -1.64 9.87
CA ASN A 13 19.83 -2.14 11.19
C ASN A 13 18.98 -3.34 11.65
N LYS A 14 18.00 -3.78 10.86
CA LYS A 14 17.20 -4.98 11.14
C LYS A 14 17.81 -6.18 10.41
N ASP A 15 17.76 -7.35 11.04
CA ASP A 15 18.32 -8.59 10.48
C ASP A 15 17.64 -8.98 9.17
N GLN A 16 18.39 -9.67 8.30
CA GLN A 16 17.92 -10.18 7.02
C GLN A 16 16.63 -11.02 7.17
N ASP A 17 16.50 -11.74 8.29
CA ASP A 17 15.32 -12.52 8.66
C ASP A 17 14.05 -11.66 8.84
N TYR A 18 14.16 -10.42 9.31
CA TYR A 18 13.03 -9.51 9.43
C TYR A 18 12.54 -9.03 8.05
N ILE A 19 13.48 -8.74 7.14
CA ILE A 19 13.15 -8.38 5.76
C ILE A 19 12.54 -9.57 5.04
N ASP A 20 13.09 -10.77 5.21
CA ASP A 20 12.56 -11.99 4.61
C ASP A 20 11.19 -12.36 5.17
N ASN A 21 10.96 -12.20 6.48
CA ASN A 21 9.65 -12.39 7.10
C ASN A 21 8.64 -11.32 6.63
N LEU A 22 9.05 -10.06 6.47
CA LEU A 22 8.20 -9.01 5.89
C LEU A 22 7.85 -9.32 4.42
N LEU A 23 8.82 -9.77 3.63
CA LEU A 23 8.61 -10.19 2.25
C LEU A 23 7.72 -11.43 2.18
N GLU A 24 7.85 -12.37 3.12
CA GLU A 24 7.00 -13.54 3.25
C GLU A 24 5.57 -13.15 3.67
N ARG A 25 5.40 -12.23 4.61
CA ARG A 25 4.11 -11.65 4.98
C ARG A 25 3.49 -10.88 3.81
N ILE A 26 4.26 -10.15 3.01
CA ILE A 26 3.78 -9.49 1.78
C ILE A 26 3.39 -10.54 0.73
N LYS A 27 4.18 -11.60 0.55
CA LYS A 27 3.87 -12.70 -0.37
C LYS A 27 2.60 -13.46 0.06
N ASN A 28 2.42 -13.70 1.36
CA ASN A 28 1.31 -14.44 1.93
C ASN A 28 0.01 -13.61 1.99
N SER A 29 0.09 -12.34 2.40
CA SER A 29 -1.05 -11.41 2.35
C SER A 29 -1.50 -11.10 0.92
N CYS A 30 -0.58 -11.08 -0.05
CA CYS A 30 -0.91 -10.96 -1.45
C CYS A 30 -1.40 -12.28 -2.06
N SER A 31 -1.20 -13.43 -1.41
CA SER A 31 -1.72 -14.72 -1.86
C SER A 31 -3.00 -15.00 -1.10
N ILE A 32 -4.13 -14.44 -1.54
CA ILE A 32 -5.44 -14.89 -1.05
C ILE A 32 -5.48 -16.41 -1.24
N ASN A 33 -5.64 -17.16 -0.15
CA ASN A 33 -5.79 -18.61 -0.06
C ASN A 33 -6.48 -19.23 -1.29
N VAL A 34 -5.71 -19.62 -2.31
CA VAL A 34 -6.18 -20.53 -3.38
C VAL A 34 -5.73 -21.97 -3.09
N LYS A 35 -4.89 -22.20 -2.08
CA LYS A 35 -4.38 -23.52 -1.71
C LYS A 35 -4.76 -23.92 -0.28
N SER A 36 -6.06 -23.93 0.01
CA SER A 36 -6.62 -24.89 0.98
C SER A 36 -7.36 -25.95 0.18
N GLU A 37 -6.92 -27.20 0.27
CA GLU A 37 -7.33 -28.36 -0.53
C GLU A 37 -8.82 -28.73 -0.37
N SER A 38 -9.77 -27.94 -0.89
CA SER A 38 -11.11 -28.45 -1.27
C SER A 38 -12.11 -27.45 -1.89
N LYS A 39 -11.88 -26.13 -1.98
CA LYS A 39 -12.87 -25.25 -2.66
C LYS A 39 -12.26 -23.98 -3.24
N ILE A 40 -12.35 -23.82 -4.56
CA ILE A 40 -12.02 -22.56 -5.24
C ILE A 40 -13.18 -21.59 -4.99
N ILE A 41 -12.88 -20.48 -4.33
CA ILE A 41 -13.83 -19.42 -4.01
C ILE A 41 -13.50 -18.20 -4.87
N CYS A 42 -14.53 -17.48 -5.32
CA CYS A 42 -14.34 -16.23 -6.04
C CYS A 42 -13.70 -15.19 -5.10
N PRO A 43 -12.51 -14.66 -5.41
CA PRO A 43 -11.86 -13.67 -4.57
C PRO A 43 -12.61 -12.34 -4.56
N ILE A 44 -13.53 -12.10 -5.51
CA ILE A 44 -14.24 -10.83 -5.66
C ILE A 44 -15.50 -10.78 -4.79
N CYS A 45 -16.35 -11.81 -4.86
CA CYS A 45 -17.64 -11.86 -4.15
C CYS A 45 -17.74 -12.95 -3.07
N GLY A 46 -16.73 -13.81 -2.90
CA GLY A 46 -16.75 -14.89 -1.91
C GLY A 46 -17.61 -16.10 -2.30
N SER A 47 -18.18 -16.14 -3.49
CA SER A 47 -19.00 -17.27 -3.95
C SER A 47 -18.17 -18.52 -4.25
N SER A 48 -18.69 -19.70 -3.88
CA SER A 48 -18.14 -20.99 -4.31
C SER A 48 -18.62 -21.46 -5.69
N SER A 49 -19.53 -20.73 -6.33
CA SER A 49 -20.05 -21.02 -7.67
C SER A 49 -19.04 -20.57 -8.72
N VAL A 50 -18.02 -21.41 -8.94
CA VAL A 50 -16.89 -21.12 -9.83
C VAL A 50 -16.67 -22.26 -10.81
N LYS A 51 -16.43 -21.92 -12.08
CA LYS A 51 -16.02 -22.86 -13.14
C LYS A 51 -14.67 -22.49 -13.75
N LYS A 52 -13.96 -23.48 -14.31
CA LYS A 52 -12.76 -23.24 -15.13
C LYS A 52 -13.14 -22.53 -16.43
N ASN A 53 -12.35 -21.54 -16.84
CA ASN A 53 -12.60 -20.67 -18.00
C ASN A 53 -11.36 -20.59 -18.90
N GLY A 54 -10.84 -21.75 -19.32
CA GLY A 54 -9.62 -21.84 -20.12
C GLY A 54 -8.35 -21.43 -19.36
N LYS A 55 -7.28 -21.21 -20.12
CA LYS A 55 -5.98 -20.77 -19.62
C LYS A 55 -5.60 -19.42 -20.23
N ASP A 56 -4.70 -18.68 -19.59
CA ASP A 56 -4.09 -17.49 -20.17
C ASP A 56 -2.95 -17.86 -21.14
N SER A 57 -2.35 -16.84 -21.76
CA SER A 57 -1.20 -16.99 -22.67
C SER A 57 0.06 -17.57 -22.02
N TYR A 58 0.08 -17.66 -20.69
CA TYR A 58 1.18 -18.23 -19.89
C TYR A 58 0.79 -19.60 -19.31
N GLU A 59 -0.21 -20.27 -19.89
CA GLU A 59 -0.73 -21.58 -19.47
C GLU A 59 -1.31 -21.62 -18.03
N LYS A 60 -1.59 -20.46 -17.43
CA LYS A 60 -2.19 -20.39 -16.09
C LYS A 60 -3.70 -20.53 -16.16
N GLN A 61 -4.26 -21.28 -15.23
CA GLN A 61 -5.70 -21.53 -15.17
C GLN A 61 -6.48 -20.24 -14.87
N ARG A 62 -7.50 -19.97 -15.68
CA ARG A 62 -8.51 -18.93 -15.44
C ARG A 62 -9.79 -19.56 -14.91
N TYR A 63 -10.49 -18.82 -14.07
CA TYR A 63 -11.74 -19.19 -13.44
C TYR A 63 -12.80 -18.13 -13.75
N PHE A 64 -14.06 -18.53 -13.75
CA PHE A 64 -15.21 -17.66 -13.93
C PHE A 64 -16.19 -17.89 -12.79
N CYS A 65 -16.59 -16.82 -12.11
CA CYS A 65 -17.62 -16.88 -11.08
C CYS A 65 -19.00 -16.74 -11.73
N ASN A 66 -19.91 -17.66 -11.44
CA ASN A 66 -21.25 -17.63 -12.00
C ASN A 66 -22.15 -16.58 -11.34
N ASP A 67 -21.82 -16.12 -10.13
CA ASP A 67 -22.68 -15.19 -9.39
C ASP A 67 -22.35 -13.72 -9.70
N CYS A 68 -21.05 -13.35 -9.72
CA CYS A 68 -20.64 -11.99 -10.09
C CYS A 68 -20.26 -11.83 -11.57
N HIS A 69 -20.30 -12.91 -12.34
CA HIS A 69 -19.95 -12.96 -13.77
C HIS A 69 -18.56 -12.42 -14.12
N ARG A 70 -17.62 -12.45 -13.18
CA ARG A 70 -16.24 -12.00 -13.37
C ARG A 70 -15.28 -13.17 -13.50
N SER A 71 -14.29 -12.99 -14.37
CA SER A 71 -13.16 -13.91 -14.47
C SER A 71 -12.08 -13.55 -13.45
N PHE A 72 -11.40 -14.56 -12.92
CA PHE A 72 -10.24 -14.42 -12.05
C PHE A 72 -9.23 -15.52 -12.32
N SER A 73 -8.05 -15.39 -11.75
CA SER A 73 -6.92 -16.32 -11.81
C SER A 73 -6.25 -16.35 -10.43
N GLU A 74 -5.25 -17.23 -10.25
CA GLU A 74 -4.45 -17.31 -9.02
C GLU A 74 -3.86 -15.95 -8.60
N ASN A 75 -3.53 -15.09 -9.58
CA ASN A 75 -2.95 -13.79 -9.33
C ASN A 75 -4.00 -12.69 -9.07
N THR A 76 -5.30 -13.00 -9.04
CA THR A 76 -6.34 -11.99 -8.84
C THR A 76 -6.34 -11.47 -7.40
N LYS A 77 -6.38 -10.13 -7.25
CA LYS A 77 -6.18 -9.40 -5.98
C LYS A 77 -4.80 -9.56 -5.34
N THR A 78 -3.82 -10.10 -6.06
CA THR A 78 -2.42 -10.15 -5.61
C THR A 78 -1.64 -8.92 -6.10
N LEU A 79 -0.48 -8.63 -5.49
CA LEU A 79 0.45 -7.59 -5.98
C LEU A 79 0.82 -7.77 -7.47
N PHE A 80 0.87 -9.02 -7.92
CA PHE A 80 1.26 -9.40 -9.28
C PHE A 80 0.11 -9.31 -10.29
N PHE A 81 -1.09 -8.87 -9.88
CA PHE A 81 -2.24 -8.77 -10.77
C PHE A 81 -1.98 -7.76 -11.90
N CYS A 82 -2.23 -8.19 -13.14
CA CYS A 82 -1.99 -7.41 -14.36
C CYS A 82 -0.58 -6.80 -14.42
N SER A 83 0.43 -7.54 -13.95
CA SER A 83 1.84 -7.18 -14.10
C SER A 83 2.46 -7.97 -15.24
N HIS A 84 3.17 -7.28 -16.13
CA HIS A 84 4.04 -7.92 -17.13
C HIS A 84 5.42 -8.29 -16.57
N PHE A 85 5.73 -7.85 -15.33
CA PHE A 85 6.97 -8.18 -14.65
C PHE A 85 6.91 -9.54 -13.96
N THR A 86 8.02 -10.25 -14.01
CA THR A 86 8.22 -11.51 -13.30
C THR A 86 8.34 -11.29 -11.80
N LYS A 87 8.21 -12.37 -11.01
CA LYS A 87 8.38 -12.33 -9.56
C LYS A 87 9.75 -11.79 -9.15
N ASP A 88 10.81 -12.21 -9.85
CA ASP A 88 12.19 -11.78 -9.55
C ASP A 88 12.40 -10.29 -9.83
N GLN A 89 11.77 -9.77 -10.90
CA GLN A 89 11.80 -8.33 -11.19
C GLN A 89 11.09 -7.53 -10.09
N TRP A 90 9.97 -8.03 -9.56
CA TRP A 90 9.31 -7.41 -8.42
C TRP A 90 10.13 -7.47 -7.14
N LEU A 91 10.80 -8.58 -6.86
CA LEU A 91 11.67 -8.70 -5.69
C LEU A 91 12.85 -7.72 -5.78
N LYS A 92 13.50 -7.62 -6.94
CA LYS A 92 14.54 -6.61 -7.20
C LYS A 92 14.01 -5.19 -7.05
N PHE A 93 12.80 -4.92 -7.53
CA PHE A 93 12.17 -3.61 -7.37
C PHE A 93 11.94 -3.26 -5.89
N ILE A 94 11.42 -4.21 -5.10
CA ILE A 94 11.18 -4.01 -3.67
C ILE A 94 12.51 -3.78 -2.94
N ASP A 95 13.54 -4.56 -3.25
CA ASP A 95 14.88 -4.39 -2.68
C ASP A 95 15.45 -2.99 -3.00
N TYR A 96 15.33 -2.53 -4.24
CA TYR A 96 15.75 -1.17 -4.60
C TYR A 96 14.95 -0.09 -3.88
N GLU A 97 13.64 -0.28 -3.73
CA GLU A 97 12.76 0.65 -3.02
C GLU A 97 13.10 0.74 -1.52
N ILE A 98 13.41 -0.39 -0.88
CA ILE A 98 13.81 -0.47 0.53
C ILE A 98 15.18 0.21 0.75
N ASN A 99 16.11 0.00 -0.18
CA ASN A 99 17.44 0.58 -0.10
C ASN A 99 17.52 2.05 -0.55
N GLY A 100 16.43 2.62 -1.08
CA GLY A 100 16.37 3.99 -1.58
C GLY A 100 17.10 4.19 -2.92
N TYR A 101 17.24 3.14 -3.72
CA TYR A 101 17.86 3.23 -5.05
C TYR A 101 16.86 3.74 -6.09
N GLU A 102 17.34 4.58 -7.01
CA GLU A 102 16.50 5.10 -8.08
C GLU A 102 16.11 4.00 -9.07
N ALA A 103 14.84 4.03 -9.49
CA ALA A 103 14.19 3.17 -10.47
C ALA A 103 14.93 2.90 -11.80
N TYR A 104 16.01 3.65 -12.09
CA TYR A 104 16.84 3.49 -13.29
C TYR A 104 17.54 2.13 -13.36
N PHE A 105 17.85 1.50 -12.21
CA PHE A 105 18.58 0.23 -12.17
C PHE A 105 17.85 -0.96 -12.81
N MET A 106 16.54 -0.87 -13.01
CA MET A 106 15.77 -1.92 -13.70
C MET A 106 15.60 -1.69 -15.20
N ASN A 107 16.20 -0.64 -15.76
CA ASN A 107 16.04 -0.24 -17.17
C ASN A 107 14.56 -0.09 -17.57
N THR A 108 13.73 0.35 -16.63
CA THR A 108 12.28 0.55 -16.78
C THR A 108 11.95 2.03 -16.76
N SER A 109 10.87 2.43 -17.45
CA SER A 109 10.45 3.82 -17.46
C SER A 109 10.06 4.31 -16.07
N ILE A 110 10.30 5.59 -15.78
CA ILE A 110 9.92 6.26 -14.53
C ILE A 110 8.42 6.08 -14.27
N THR A 111 7.60 6.18 -15.32
CA THR A 111 6.15 5.97 -15.25
C THR A 111 5.78 4.57 -14.79
N THR A 112 6.49 3.54 -15.26
CA THR A 112 6.24 2.16 -14.87
C THR A 112 6.62 1.92 -13.41
N CYS A 113 7.76 2.44 -12.98
CA CYS A 113 8.20 2.38 -11.59
C CYS A 113 7.22 3.10 -10.65
N PHE A 114 6.65 4.23 -11.09
CA PHE A 114 5.58 4.91 -10.36
C PHE A 114 4.35 4.01 -10.17
N TYR A 115 3.88 3.33 -11.22
CA TYR A 115 2.76 2.39 -11.10
C TYR A 115 3.11 1.18 -10.21
N MET A 116 4.33 0.67 -10.29
CA MET A 116 4.79 -0.43 -9.43
C MET A 116 4.79 -0.02 -7.95
N ARG A 117 5.32 1.16 -7.64
CA ARG A 117 5.31 1.75 -6.30
C ARG A 117 3.90 1.91 -5.76
N HIS A 118 2.96 2.40 -6.57
CA HIS A 118 1.56 2.51 -6.18
C HIS A 118 0.92 1.16 -5.85
N LYS A 119 1.22 0.11 -6.60
CA LYS A 119 0.72 -1.24 -6.29
C LYS A 119 1.34 -1.77 -4.99
N LEU A 120 2.65 -1.60 -4.82
CA LEU A 120 3.38 -2.05 -3.62
C LEU A 120 2.85 -1.37 -2.36
N TYR A 121 2.77 -0.04 -2.36
CA TYR A 121 2.29 0.71 -1.19
C TYR A 121 0.82 0.49 -0.90
N LYS A 122 -0.01 0.23 -1.93
CA LYS A 122 -1.40 -0.15 -1.71
C LYS A 122 -1.50 -1.49 -0.97
N ALA A 123 -0.72 -2.49 -1.39
CA ALA A 123 -0.68 -3.79 -0.71
C ALA A 123 -0.14 -3.65 0.72
N ALA A 124 0.96 -2.92 0.91
CA ALA A 124 1.53 -2.65 2.24
C ALA A 124 0.52 -1.95 3.17
N SER A 125 -0.21 -0.96 2.66
CA SER A 125 -1.24 -0.25 3.43
C SER A 125 -2.36 -1.16 3.89
N GLN A 126 -2.77 -2.15 3.08
CA GLN A 126 -3.81 -3.11 3.48
C GLN A 126 -3.31 -3.99 4.63
N ILE A 127 -2.06 -4.47 4.56
CA ILE A 127 -1.45 -5.29 5.61
C ILE A 127 -1.36 -4.51 6.92
N ILE A 128 -0.88 -3.27 6.87
CA ILE A 128 -0.74 -2.40 8.05
C ILE A 128 -2.12 -2.13 8.69
N GLN A 129 -3.17 -1.96 7.90
CA GLN A 129 -4.53 -1.71 8.41
C GLN A 129 -5.19 -2.94 9.05
N GLU A 130 -4.78 -4.15 8.68
CA GLU A 130 -5.30 -5.40 9.24
C GLU A 130 -4.64 -5.77 10.58
N GLN A 131 -3.48 -5.17 10.90
CA GLN A 131 -2.79 -5.41 12.16
C GLN A 131 -3.57 -4.82 13.34
N LYS A 132 -3.65 -5.60 14.42
CA LYS A 132 -4.19 -5.15 15.71
C LYS A 132 -3.04 -5.02 16.68
N LEU A 133 -2.95 -3.88 17.36
CA LEU A 133 -1.96 -3.65 18.40
C LEU A 133 -2.38 -4.35 19.71
N SER A 134 -1.41 -4.87 20.44
CA SER A 134 -1.61 -5.51 21.75
C SER A 134 -0.54 -5.07 22.76
N ASP A 135 -0.74 -5.41 24.03
CA ASP A 135 0.24 -5.21 25.11
C ASP A 135 0.68 -3.75 25.31
N GLU A 136 1.98 -3.49 25.33
CA GLU A 136 2.57 -2.15 25.51
C GLU A 136 2.66 -1.44 24.16
N ILE A 137 2.07 -0.24 24.08
CA ILE A 137 1.95 0.52 22.85
C ILE A 137 2.60 1.89 23.03
N GLU A 138 3.55 2.21 22.16
CA GLU A 138 4.12 3.54 22.02
C GLU A 138 3.45 4.28 20.87
N ILE A 139 3.07 5.53 21.10
CA ILE A 139 2.34 6.36 20.14
C ILE A 139 3.07 7.69 19.95
N ASP A 140 3.37 8.03 18.70
CA ASP A 140 3.91 9.34 18.33
C ASP A 140 3.09 9.95 17.18
N SER A 141 3.08 11.28 17.09
CA SER A 141 2.35 12.00 16.05
C SER A 141 3.22 13.06 15.40
N GLN A 142 3.19 13.10 14.06
CA GLN A 142 3.96 14.05 13.28
C GLN A 142 3.07 14.84 12.31
N TYR A 143 3.23 16.17 12.34
CA TYR A 143 2.57 17.06 11.40
C TYR A 143 3.39 17.19 10.10
N LEU A 144 2.83 16.69 9.00
CA LEU A 144 3.43 16.75 7.66
C LEU A 144 2.74 17.79 6.80
N SER A 145 3.49 18.49 5.94
CA SER A 145 2.88 19.44 5.00
C SER A 145 2.26 18.69 3.82
N ILE A 146 0.98 18.94 3.52
CA ILE A 146 0.28 18.26 2.42
C ILE A 146 0.32 19.04 1.12
N ASN A 147 0.47 18.31 0.02
CA ASN A 147 0.37 18.84 -1.32
C ASN A 147 -0.86 18.24 -2.02
N LEU A 148 -1.91 19.04 -2.16
CA LEU A 148 -3.18 18.67 -2.79
C LEU A 148 -3.22 19.08 -4.28
N LYS A 149 -2.08 19.02 -4.96
CA LYS A 149 -2.01 19.39 -6.38
C LYS A 149 -2.83 18.39 -7.21
N GLY A 150 -3.72 18.91 -8.05
CA GLY A 150 -4.58 18.08 -8.91
C GLY A 150 -5.89 17.66 -8.26
N THR A 151 -6.12 18.01 -6.98
CA THR A 151 -7.43 17.84 -6.35
C THR A 151 -8.43 18.83 -6.96
N LYS A 152 -9.61 18.34 -7.34
CA LYS A 152 -10.70 19.17 -7.86
C LYS A 152 -11.21 20.12 -6.78
N LEU A 153 -11.80 21.25 -7.21
CA LEU A 153 -12.32 22.28 -6.31
C LEU A 153 -13.35 21.73 -5.31
N GLU A 154 -14.22 20.83 -5.75
CA GLU A 154 -15.24 20.14 -4.92
C GLU A 154 -14.64 19.37 -3.73
N ASN A 155 -13.46 18.76 -3.92
CA ASN A 155 -12.77 17.91 -2.95
C ASN A 155 -11.63 18.66 -2.22
N MET A 156 -11.51 19.98 -2.44
CA MET A 156 -10.45 20.78 -1.87
C MET A 156 -10.86 21.19 -0.43
N PRO A 157 -10.19 20.69 0.63
CA PRO A 157 -10.57 20.93 2.02
C PRO A 157 -10.21 22.34 2.51
N ARG A 158 -9.55 23.15 1.67
CA ARG A 158 -9.03 24.47 1.98
C ARG A 158 -8.90 25.32 0.73
N TYR A 159 -8.62 26.61 0.88
CA TYR A 159 -8.28 27.45 -0.27
C TYR A 159 -6.98 27.00 -0.97
N SER A 160 -7.03 27.05 -2.30
CA SER A 160 -5.91 26.71 -3.17
C SER A 160 -4.71 27.62 -2.94
N LYS A 161 -3.53 27.01 -2.82
CA LYS A 161 -2.26 27.71 -2.68
C LYS A 161 -1.68 28.05 -4.06
N LYS A 162 -1.09 29.24 -4.20
CA LYS A 162 -0.28 29.59 -5.39
C LYS A 162 1.00 28.74 -5.44
N ARG A 163 1.33 28.19 -6.61
CA ARG A 163 2.49 27.31 -6.84
C ARG A 163 3.80 28.00 -6.43
N GLY A 164 4.74 27.23 -5.88
CA GLY A 164 6.12 27.67 -5.61
C GLY A 164 6.34 28.52 -4.35
N LYS A 165 5.28 28.97 -3.68
CA LYS A 165 5.43 29.74 -2.42
C LYS A 165 5.57 28.82 -1.21
N GLN A 166 6.23 29.29 -0.14
CA GLN A 166 6.17 28.64 1.18
C GLN A 166 4.74 28.67 1.73
N SER A 167 4.45 27.89 2.78
CA SER A 167 3.16 27.98 3.48
C SER A 167 2.93 29.42 3.95
N ALA A 168 1.73 29.96 3.74
CA ALA A 168 1.34 31.27 4.27
C ALA A 168 1.27 31.26 5.81
N TYR A 169 1.11 30.08 6.41
CA TYR A 169 0.96 29.90 7.85
C TYR A 169 2.22 29.28 8.45
N ARG A 170 2.65 29.81 9.60
CA ARG A 170 3.65 29.21 10.49
C ARG A 170 2.96 28.22 11.44
N GLY A 171 3.70 27.25 11.98
CA GLY A 171 3.16 26.30 12.97
C GLY A 171 2.20 25.25 12.40
N ILE A 172 1.33 24.71 13.25
CA ILE A 172 0.25 23.77 12.87
C ILE A 172 -0.84 24.57 12.16
N SER A 173 -1.26 24.12 10.99
CA SER A 173 -2.25 24.82 10.16
C SER A 173 -2.95 23.84 9.24
N HIS A 174 -4.00 24.29 8.54
CA HIS A 174 -4.70 23.54 7.50
C HIS A 174 -3.84 23.19 6.26
N HIS A 175 -2.57 23.63 6.22
CA HIS A 175 -1.58 23.18 5.25
C HIS A 175 -0.84 21.92 5.69
N LYS A 176 -1.12 21.41 6.89
CA LYS A 176 -0.49 20.23 7.46
C LYS A 176 -1.54 19.17 7.81
N VAL A 177 -1.12 17.92 7.76
CA VAL A 177 -1.87 16.73 8.20
C VAL A 177 -1.15 16.16 9.41
N CYS A 178 -1.90 15.72 10.41
CA CYS A 178 -1.34 14.95 11.51
C CYS A 178 -1.37 13.46 11.14
N VAL A 179 -0.20 12.84 11.08
CA VAL A 179 -0.05 11.39 10.97
C VAL A 179 0.31 10.87 12.36
N THR A 180 -0.53 9.98 12.90
CA THR A 180 -0.24 9.29 14.15
C THR A 180 0.24 7.90 13.83
N CYS A 181 1.35 7.52 14.44
CA CYS A 181 1.95 6.21 14.33
C CYS A 181 1.93 5.57 15.72
N ALA A 182 1.57 4.30 15.78
CA ALA A 182 1.62 3.50 16.99
C ALA A 182 2.37 2.20 16.69
N ILE A 183 3.21 1.77 17.62
CA ILE A 183 3.97 0.53 17.56
C ILE A 183 3.79 -0.22 18.87
N ASP A 184 3.65 -1.54 18.81
CA ASP A 184 3.59 -2.39 20.00
C ASP A 184 4.90 -3.14 20.25
N SER A 185 5.00 -3.80 21.41
CA SER A 185 6.15 -4.64 21.79
C SER A 185 6.37 -5.86 20.88
N GLN A 186 5.45 -6.16 19.97
CA GLN A 186 5.53 -7.26 18.99
C GLN A 186 5.86 -6.76 17.57
N ASP A 187 6.33 -5.51 17.41
CA ASP A 187 6.64 -4.87 16.13
C ASP A 187 5.41 -4.76 15.19
N ASN A 188 4.18 -4.81 15.71
CA ASN A 188 2.99 -4.44 14.92
C ASN A 188 2.89 -2.92 14.84
N ILE A 189 2.55 -2.41 13.67
CA ILE A 189 2.55 -0.98 13.38
C ILE A 189 1.17 -0.57 12.90
N MET A 190 0.66 0.53 13.45
CA MET A 190 -0.53 1.20 12.95
C MET A 190 -0.18 2.64 12.59
N MET A 191 -0.58 3.08 11.39
CA MET A 191 -0.44 4.47 10.97
C MET A 191 -1.77 5.01 10.48
N ASN A 192 -2.22 6.12 11.07
CA ASN A 192 -3.49 6.75 10.70
C ASN A 192 -3.31 8.26 10.51
N ILE A 193 -4.05 8.78 9.54
CA ILE A 193 -4.25 10.22 9.39
C ILE A 193 -5.36 10.62 10.36
N VAL A 194 -5.00 11.33 11.43
CA VAL A 194 -5.94 11.67 12.52
C VAL A 194 -6.57 13.04 12.33
N TRP A 195 -5.90 13.93 11.59
CA TRP A 195 -6.35 15.30 11.40
C TRP A 195 -6.38 15.68 9.92
N ASP A 196 -7.57 15.62 9.35
CA ASP A 196 -7.94 16.29 8.11
C ASP A 196 -9.18 17.16 8.38
N GLN A 197 -9.07 18.47 8.15
CA GLN A 197 -10.19 19.40 8.34
C GLN A 197 -11.38 19.11 7.40
N SER A 198 -11.25 18.19 6.45
CA SER A 198 -12.36 17.68 5.65
C SER A 198 -13.48 17.02 6.48
N HIS A 199 -13.19 16.51 7.69
CA HIS A 199 -14.19 15.93 8.59
C HIS A 199 -15.10 16.97 9.27
N LEU A 200 -14.75 18.26 9.23
CA LEU A 200 -15.56 19.34 9.82
C LEU A 200 -16.78 19.74 8.96
N LYS A 201 -16.97 19.17 7.76
CA LYS A 201 -18.20 19.43 6.98
C LYS A 201 -19.45 18.73 7.54
N ASN A 202 -19.30 17.74 8.43
CA ASN A 202 -20.43 16.96 8.98
C ASN A 202 -20.54 17.01 10.52
N THR A 203 -19.81 17.90 11.20
CA THR A 203 -19.87 18.05 12.66
C THR A 203 -19.88 19.52 13.07
N CYS A 204 -20.88 20.26 12.58
CA CYS A 204 -21.39 21.44 13.27
C CYS A 204 -22.90 21.28 13.38
N LEU A 205 -23.36 20.99 14.61
CA LEU A 205 -24.66 21.44 15.10
C LEU A 205 -24.68 22.98 15.13
#